data_AF-A0A938DW48-F1
#
_entry.id   AF-A0A938DW48-F1
#
_cell.length_a   1.000
_cell.length_b   1.000
_cell.length_c   1.000
_cell.angle_alpha   90.00
_cell.angle_beta   90.00
_cell.angle_gamma   90.00
#
_symmetry.space_group_name_H-M   'P 1'
#
loop_
_entity.id
_entity.type
_entity.pdbx_description
1 polymer ?
#
loop_
_entity_poly.entity_id
_entity_poly.type
_entity_poly.pdbx_seq_one_letter_code
_entity_poly.pdbx_strand_id
1 'polypeptide(L)'
;MDATPLRCRHVRTRAPGQGDRRCHATPRCGDLGHEWVLHAAGNSGRPVGRCRHRHPPDAERRGLRLRRRLGAVRCRRHDGSSAVAVSGRAALPLILLPPSEAKAVGGTAASWTPGTMALDLDEVRLEVLVALEHAMRRPEAERRALLGVKGSALELATAANRDVRTSPTLPAMERYTGVLYDALDVGTLPAMSRRRLSRCVLVFSGLWGAVSPSDPVPDYKLKMGASLSPVGRLARRWAEPLTAAIEPLTAGRRVWNLLPNEHDGAWRPRCDVEQVTVEFVEPGRDGRPVTVAHWNKLLKGSLVRHLLAEPTTAPEDLAHWEHPEGFRYDARRCRSEHDRMVVVMSRGL
;
A
#
# COMPACT_ATOMS: atom_id res chain seq x y z
N MET A 1 -4.05 4.74 -68.27
CA MET A 1 -4.33 3.80 -69.36
C MET A 1 -3.51 2.55 -69.06
N ASP A 2 -4.01 1.38 -68.68
CA ASP A 2 -5.37 0.93 -68.44
C ASP A 2 -5.32 -0.20 -67.40
N ALA A 3 -6.34 -0.21 -66.56
CA ALA A 3 -6.68 -1.32 -65.69
C ALA A 3 -7.54 -2.32 -66.48
N THR A 4 -7.41 -3.62 -66.21
CA THR A 4 -8.50 -4.58 -66.40
C THR A 4 -8.37 -5.74 -65.40
N PRO A 5 -9.48 -6.21 -64.76
CA PRO A 5 -9.46 -7.05 -63.56
C PRO A 5 -9.88 -8.51 -63.83
N LEU A 6 -9.58 -9.45 -62.90
CA LEU A 6 -10.17 -10.79 -62.89
C LEU A 6 -10.58 -11.30 -61.50
N ARG A 7 -11.90 -11.19 -61.27
CA ARG A 7 -12.89 -12.13 -60.71
C ARG A 7 -12.62 -12.97 -59.45
N CYS A 8 -13.52 -12.74 -58.48
CA CYS A 8 -13.89 -13.62 -57.37
C CYS A 8 -14.49 -14.97 -57.82
N ARG A 9 -14.21 -16.03 -57.06
CA ARG A 9 -15.05 -17.25 -56.96
C ARG A 9 -15.51 -17.45 -55.52
N HIS A 10 -16.82 -17.60 -55.36
CA HIS A 10 -17.49 -18.04 -54.14
C HIS A 10 -17.29 -19.55 -53.92
N VAL A 11 -17.05 -19.94 -52.67
CA VAL A 11 -17.32 -21.28 -52.16
C VAL A 11 -18.09 -21.13 -50.84
N ARG A 12 -19.30 -21.71 -50.79
CA ARG A 12 -20.14 -21.85 -49.60
C ARG A 12 -19.82 -23.19 -48.91
N THR A 13 -19.67 -23.21 -47.59
CA THR A 13 -20.01 -24.38 -46.74
C THR A 13 -20.38 -23.96 -45.31
N ARG A 14 -21.30 -24.72 -44.70
CA ARG A 14 -22.06 -24.48 -43.44
C ARG A 14 -21.29 -24.86 -42.16
N ALA A 15 -21.72 -24.30 -41.02
CA ALA A 15 -21.36 -24.65 -39.62
C ALA A 15 -22.02 -25.97 -39.13
N PRO A 16 -21.56 -26.61 -38.02
CA PRO A 16 -22.08 -26.28 -36.67
C PRO A 16 -21.15 -26.52 -35.44
N GLY A 17 -21.51 -25.96 -34.27
CA GLY A 17 -21.33 -26.56 -32.93
C GLY A 17 -20.37 -25.90 -31.92
N GLN A 18 -20.89 -25.22 -30.89
CA GLN A 18 -20.16 -24.87 -29.66
C GLN A 18 -21.05 -25.11 -28.42
N GLY A 19 -20.51 -25.82 -27.42
CA GLY A 19 -21.17 -26.17 -26.16
C GLY A 19 -20.79 -25.25 -25.00
N ASP A 20 -21.75 -25.00 -24.12
CA ASP A 20 -21.76 -24.04 -23.00
C ASP A 20 -21.39 -24.73 -21.66
N ARG A 21 -20.55 -24.12 -20.81
CA ARG A 21 -20.44 -24.44 -19.36
C ARG A 21 -20.63 -23.16 -18.53
N ARG A 22 -21.50 -23.20 -17.52
CA ARG A 22 -21.87 -22.07 -16.63
C ARG A 22 -21.39 -22.29 -15.18
N CYS A 23 -20.99 -21.21 -14.51
CA CYS A 23 -20.95 -21.07 -13.04
C CYS A 23 -21.74 -19.80 -12.62
N HIS A 24 -22.38 -19.83 -11.46
CA HIS A 24 -23.39 -18.87 -10.98
C HIS A 24 -22.87 -17.93 -9.86
N ALA A 25 -23.36 -16.68 -9.83
CA ALA A 25 -23.40 -15.80 -8.64
C ALA A 25 -24.72 -14.99 -8.62
N THR A 26 -25.23 -14.63 -7.43
CA THR A 26 -26.55 -14.00 -7.19
C THR A 26 -26.47 -12.61 -6.49
N PRO A 27 -27.47 -11.70 -6.65
CA PRO A 27 -27.39 -10.26 -6.32
C PRO A 27 -28.45 -9.71 -5.32
N ARG A 28 -28.34 -8.42 -4.93
CA ARG A 28 -29.41 -7.37 -4.76
C ARG A 28 -28.77 -6.00 -4.39
N CYS A 29 -29.02 -4.84 -5.02
CA CYS A 29 -30.23 -4.03 -5.35
C CYS A 29 -30.74 -3.17 -4.15
N GLY A 30 -31.02 -1.86 -4.25
CA GLY A 30 -31.11 -1.00 -5.43
C GLY A 30 -31.32 0.49 -5.14
N ASP A 31 -31.38 1.26 -6.24
CA ASP A 31 -31.73 2.67 -6.36
C ASP A 31 -33.23 2.86 -6.65
N LEU A 32 -33.82 3.94 -6.11
CA LEU A 32 -35.03 4.57 -6.64
C LEU A 32 -34.95 6.10 -6.45
N GLY A 33 -35.00 6.84 -7.57
CA GLY A 33 -35.84 8.03 -7.76
C GLY A 33 -35.37 9.37 -7.18
N HIS A 34 -35.08 10.32 -8.07
CA HIS A 34 -34.79 11.72 -7.81
C HIS A 34 -36.05 12.55 -7.47
N GLU A 35 -35.93 13.50 -6.53
CA GLU A 35 -36.70 14.75 -6.55
C GLU A 35 -35.84 15.88 -5.95
N TRP A 36 -35.64 16.97 -6.69
CA TRP A 36 -34.90 18.15 -6.27
C TRP A 36 -35.88 19.16 -5.65
N VAL A 37 -35.64 19.58 -4.41
CA VAL A 37 -36.31 20.74 -3.80
C VAL A 37 -35.25 21.69 -3.26
N LEU A 38 -35.21 22.89 -3.83
CA LEU A 38 -34.50 24.06 -3.32
C LEU A 38 -35.22 24.59 -2.08
N HIS A 39 -34.51 24.91 -1.00
CA HIS A 39 -34.97 25.94 -0.05
C HIS A 39 -33.82 26.74 0.55
N ALA A 40 -33.99 28.06 0.47
CA ALA A 40 -33.18 29.11 1.05
C ALA A 40 -33.41 29.26 2.57
N ALA A 41 -32.48 29.95 3.22
CA ALA A 41 -32.41 30.23 4.65
C ALA A 41 -33.61 31.01 5.23
N GLY A 42 -33.92 30.74 6.51
CA GLY A 42 -34.85 31.50 7.34
C GLY A 42 -34.89 30.96 8.78
N ASN A 43 -34.83 31.87 9.75
CA ASN A 43 -34.50 31.66 11.15
C ASN A 43 -35.71 31.27 12.03
N SER A 44 -35.43 30.79 13.26
CA SER A 44 -36.29 30.67 14.46
C SER A 44 -37.04 29.34 14.76
N GLY A 45 -36.99 28.93 16.04
CA GLY A 45 -38.08 28.21 16.72
C GLY A 45 -37.83 26.74 17.11
N ARG A 46 -37.80 26.46 18.42
CA ARG A 46 -37.60 25.15 19.09
C ARG A 46 -38.90 24.28 19.15
N PRO A 47 -38.87 23.02 19.67
CA PRO A 47 -39.44 21.84 19.02
C PRO A 47 -40.70 21.25 19.68
N VAL A 48 -41.46 20.42 18.96
CA VAL A 48 -42.47 19.50 19.53
C VAL A 48 -42.62 18.23 18.68
N GLY A 49 -42.72 17.07 19.33
CA GLY A 49 -43.51 15.94 18.81
C GLY A 49 -42.81 14.59 18.63
N ARG A 50 -42.87 13.73 19.66
CA ARG A 50 -42.70 12.27 19.54
C ARG A 50 -43.96 11.64 18.95
N CYS A 51 -43.83 10.66 18.05
CA CYS A 51 -44.82 9.61 17.84
C CYS A 51 -44.15 8.24 17.70
N ARG A 52 -44.63 7.28 18.50
CA ARG A 52 -44.32 5.84 18.47
C ARG A 52 -45.41 5.08 17.69
N HIS A 53 -45.09 3.83 17.32
CA HIS A 53 -45.94 2.64 17.00
C HIS A 53 -45.81 2.18 15.53
N ARG A 54 -45.89 0.90 15.14
CA ARG A 54 -45.97 -0.46 15.75
C ARG A 54 -45.67 -1.44 14.59
N HIS A 55 -45.02 -2.58 14.84
CA HIS A 55 -45.11 -3.82 14.00
C HIS A 55 -46.45 -4.55 14.29
N PRO A 56 -46.97 -5.56 13.52
CA PRO A 56 -46.30 -6.69 12.79
C PRO A 56 -47.10 -7.13 11.51
N PRO A 57 -47.19 -8.42 11.01
CA PRO A 57 -46.42 -9.68 11.18
C PRO A 57 -46.02 -10.41 9.85
N ASP A 58 -45.37 -11.57 10.01
CA ASP A 58 -44.89 -12.56 9.02
C ASP A 58 -45.92 -13.13 8.01
N ALA A 59 -45.44 -13.53 6.83
CA ALA A 59 -46.08 -14.54 5.96
C ALA A 59 -45.06 -15.29 5.06
N GLU A 60 -45.17 -16.61 5.05
CA GLU A 60 -44.32 -17.59 4.36
C GLU A 60 -44.50 -17.70 2.83
N ARG A 61 -43.37 -18.05 2.17
CA ARG A 61 -43.15 -18.97 1.01
C ARG A 61 -44.01 -18.85 -0.27
N ARG A 62 -43.32 -18.67 -1.42
CA ARG A 62 -43.32 -19.58 -2.60
C ARG A 62 -42.29 -19.11 -3.65
N GLY A 63 -41.52 -20.05 -4.19
CA GLY A 63 -40.48 -19.79 -5.18
C GLY A 63 -40.98 -19.80 -6.62
N LEU A 64 -40.29 -19.06 -7.50
CA LEU A 64 -40.28 -19.30 -8.95
C LEU A 64 -38.97 -18.75 -9.54
N ARG A 65 -38.27 -19.56 -10.33
CA ARG A 65 -37.00 -19.21 -11.02
C ARG A 65 -37.30 -18.67 -12.41
N LEU A 66 -36.74 -17.50 -12.76
CA LEU A 66 -36.58 -17.05 -14.15
C LEU A 66 -35.14 -16.60 -14.38
N ARG A 67 -34.49 -17.17 -15.40
CA ARG A 67 -33.10 -16.86 -15.82
C ARG A 67 -33.12 -15.69 -16.81
N ARG A 68 -32.30 -14.65 -16.59
CA ARG A 68 -31.95 -13.64 -17.61
C ARG A 68 -30.45 -13.65 -17.91
N ARG A 69 -30.13 -13.40 -19.18
CA ARG A 69 -28.79 -13.38 -19.80
C ARG A 69 -28.04 -12.10 -19.38
N LEU A 70 -26.75 -12.23 -19.05
CA LEU A 70 -25.82 -11.12 -18.80
C LEU A 70 -24.97 -10.87 -20.06
N GLY A 71 -24.83 -9.60 -20.46
CA GLY A 71 -23.86 -9.15 -21.46
C GLY A 71 -22.54 -8.77 -20.80
N ALA A 72 -21.41 -9.12 -21.43
CA ALA A 72 -20.06 -8.83 -20.96
C ALA A 72 -19.67 -7.35 -21.20
N VAL A 73 -19.05 -6.72 -20.21
CA VAL A 73 -18.42 -5.39 -20.34
C VAL A 73 -16.97 -5.58 -20.79
N ARG A 74 -16.57 -4.97 -21.92
CA ARG A 74 -15.18 -4.89 -22.39
C ARG A 74 -14.59 -3.53 -22.01
N CYS A 75 -13.42 -3.52 -21.37
CA CYS A 75 -12.57 -2.32 -21.32
C CYS A 75 -12.05 -2.00 -22.72
N ARG A 76 -12.37 -0.83 -23.25
CA ARG A 76 -11.74 -0.29 -24.47
C ARG A 76 -10.52 0.52 -24.07
N ARG A 77 -9.41 0.32 -24.79
CA ARG A 77 -8.28 1.26 -24.82
C ARG A 77 -8.75 2.54 -25.53
N HIS A 78 -8.46 3.69 -24.95
CA HIS A 78 -8.59 4.96 -25.62
C HIS A 78 -7.29 5.23 -26.37
N ASP A 79 -7.34 5.16 -27.71
CA ASP A 79 -6.28 5.61 -28.57
C ASP A 79 -6.33 7.14 -28.71
N GLY A 80 -5.18 7.78 -28.50
CA GLY A 80 -4.72 8.98 -29.19
C GLY A 80 -5.55 10.26 -29.08
N SER A 81 -5.19 11.14 -28.16
CA SER A 81 -5.28 12.57 -28.41
C SER A 81 -4.01 13.26 -27.93
N SER A 82 -3.33 13.92 -28.86
CA SER A 82 -2.07 14.62 -28.69
C SER A 82 -2.27 15.81 -27.75
N ALA A 83 -1.89 15.65 -26.48
CA ALA A 83 -1.84 16.75 -25.52
C ALA A 83 -0.50 17.46 -25.65
N VAL A 84 -0.56 18.74 -26.00
CA VAL A 84 0.56 19.69 -25.96
C VAL A 84 1.21 19.63 -24.57
N ALA A 85 2.50 19.28 -24.53
CA ALA A 85 3.26 19.17 -23.30
C ALA A 85 3.45 20.55 -22.65
N VAL A 86 2.55 20.90 -21.73
CA VAL A 86 2.86 21.89 -20.70
C VAL A 86 4.00 21.29 -19.89
N SER A 87 5.15 21.95 -19.88
CA SER A 87 6.33 21.55 -19.10
C SER A 87 6.01 21.63 -17.60
N GLY A 88 5.32 20.61 -17.09
CA GLY A 88 5.06 20.40 -15.69
C GLY A 88 6.33 19.89 -15.03
N ARG A 89 6.70 20.48 -13.89
CA ARG A 89 7.74 19.89 -13.02
C ARG A 89 7.36 18.44 -12.77
N ALA A 90 8.26 17.50 -13.08
CA ALA A 90 8.07 16.09 -12.78
C ALA A 90 7.69 15.93 -11.30
N ALA A 91 6.63 15.18 -11.04
CA ALA A 91 6.13 14.99 -9.69
C ALA A 91 7.17 14.24 -8.86
N LEU A 92 7.31 14.60 -7.58
CA LEU A 92 8.19 13.89 -6.67
C LEU A 92 7.76 12.42 -6.54
N PRO A 93 8.70 11.46 -6.35
CA PRO A 93 8.35 10.05 -6.22
C PRO A 93 7.68 9.83 -4.86
N LEU A 94 6.85 8.80 -4.76
CA LEU A 94 6.44 8.22 -3.47
C LEU A 94 7.29 6.97 -3.22
N ILE A 95 7.83 6.82 -2.02
CA ILE A 95 8.76 5.77 -1.63
C ILE A 95 8.18 5.10 -0.39
N LEU A 96 7.90 3.81 -0.49
CA LEU A 96 7.32 3.02 0.59
C LEU A 96 8.41 2.18 1.25
N LEU A 97 8.62 2.39 2.55
CA LEU A 97 9.65 1.70 3.34
C LEU A 97 9.03 0.79 4.39
N PRO A 98 9.65 -0.37 4.68
CA PRO A 98 9.28 -1.14 5.85
C PRO A 98 9.68 -0.40 7.13
N PRO A 99 9.00 -0.67 8.26
CA PRO A 99 9.47 -0.21 9.55
C PRO A 99 10.76 -0.96 9.90
N SER A 100 11.57 -0.39 10.78
CA SER A 100 12.63 -1.18 11.41
C SER A 100 12.11 -1.97 12.62
N GLU A 101 12.70 -3.15 12.80
CA GLU A 101 12.54 -3.95 14.02
C GLU A 101 13.24 -3.27 15.21
N ALA A 102 14.39 -2.65 14.97
CA ALA A 102 15.12 -1.86 15.95
C ALA A 102 14.56 -0.43 15.98
N LYS A 103 14.47 0.13 17.18
CA LYS A 103 14.01 1.50 17.39
C LYS A 103 14.95 2.22 18.34
N ALA A 104 15.12 3.52 18.13
CA ALA A 104 15.77 4.38 19.10
C ALA A 104 14.97 4.36 20.41
N VAL A 105 15.67 4.35 21.55
CA VAL A 105 15.05 4.40 22.88
C VAL A 105 14.78 5.85 23.27
N GLY A 106 13.76 6.08 24.10
CA GLY A 106 13.42 7.40 24.63
C GLY A 106 12.49 8.21 23.73
N GLY A 107 12.60 9.52 23.82
CA GLY A 107 11.71 10.50 23.21
C GLY A 107 11.40 11.62 24.20
N THR A 108 11.19 12.83 23.68
CA THR A 108 10.83 14.01 24.48
C THR A 108 9.54 14.67 23.99
N ALA A 109 9.06 14.30 22.80
CA ALA A 109 7.83 14.83 22.26
C ALA A 109 6.61 14.21 22.94
N ALA A 110 5.49 14.94 22.87
CA ALA A 110 4.22 14.52 23.44
C ALA A 110 3.78 13.14 22.91
N SER A 111 3.04 12.41 23.74
CA SER A 111 2.41 11.16 23.34
C SER A 111 1.52 11.35 22.12
N TRP A 112 1.39 10.29 21.32
CA TRP A 112 0.50 10.30 20.16
C TRP A 112 -0.94 10.56 20.59
N THR A 113 -1.63 11.42 19.84
CA THR A 113 -3.08 11.63 19.96
C THR A 113 -3.71 11.66 18.57
N PRO A 114 -5.00 11.31 18.43
CA PRO A 114 -5.68 11.43 17.13
C PRO A 114 -5.53 12.83 16.53
N GLY A 115 -5.28 12.89 15.22
CA GLY A 115 -5.04 14.10 14.44
C GLY A 115 -3.58 14.55 14.37
N THR A 116 -2.64 13.91 15.07
CA THR A 116 -1.22 14.34 15.07
C THR A 116 -0.35 13.70 13.98
N MET A 117 -0.89 12.77 13.19
CA MET A 117 -0.15 12.07 12.12
C MET A 117 -0.65 12.51 10.74
N ALA A 118 0.24 12.46 9.73
CA ALA A 118 -0.04 12.99 8.40
C ALA A 118 -1.15 12.25 7.64
N LEU A 119 -1.27 10.94 7.85
CA LEU A 119 -2.37 10.13 7.30
C LEU A 119 -3.44 9.95 8.36
N ASP A 120 -4.68 10.28 8.03
CA ASP A 120 -5.83 9.99 8.89
C ASP A 120 -6.17 8.50 8.81
N LEU A 121 -5.81 7.79 9.87
CA LEU A 121 -6.03 6.35 10.05
C LEU A 121 -6.49 6.07 11.49
N ASP A 122 -6.97 7.09 12.19
CA ASP A 122 -7.01 7.09 13.65
C ASP A 122 -8.04 6.12 14.22
N GLU A 123 -9.18 5.97 13.55
CA GLU A 123 -10.19 4.98 13.92
C GLU A 123 -9.57 3.57 13.99
N VAL A 124 -8.80 3.20 12.96
CA VAL A 124 -8.16 1.88 12.88
C VAL A 124 -6.98 1.78 13.85
N ARG A 125 -6.20 2.86 14.01
CA ARG A 125 -5.11 2.91 14.99
C ARG A 125 -5.63 2.66 16.40
N LEU A 126 -6.74 3.29 16.78
CA LEU A 126 -7.37 3.09 18.08
C LEU A 126 -7.84 1.64 18.27
N GLU A 127 -8.45 1.03 17.26
CA GLU A 127 -8.85 -0.39 17.30
C GLU A 127 -7.63 -1.30 17.52
N VAL A 128 -6.55 -1.10 16.75
CA VAL A 128 -5.32 -1.89 16.84
C VAL A 128 -4.62 -1.69 18.19
N LEU A 129 -4.58 -0.47 18.71
CA LEU A 129 -4.02 -0.15 20.03
C LEU A 129 -4.75 -0.90 21.15
N VAL A 130 -6.08 -0.86 21.17
CA VAL A 130 -6.90 -1.56 22.17
C VAL A 130 -6.65 -3.07 22.11
N ALA A 131 -6.60 -3.63 20.90
CA ALA A 131 -6.33 -5.06 20.72
C ALA A 131 -4.89 -5.43 21.13
N LEU A 132 -3.92 -4.57 20.88
CA LEU A 132 -2.53 -4.76 21.30
C LEU A 132 -2.40 -4.75 22.82
N GLU A 133 -3.01 -3.77 23.50
CA GLU A 133 -3.03 -3.68 24.96
C GLU A 133 -3.64 -4.93 25.59
N HIS A 134 -4.74 -5.43 25.03
CA HIS A 134 -5.33 -6.69 25.48
C HIS A 134 -4.36 -7.87 25.27
N ALA A 135 -3.71 -7.95 24.11
CA ALA A 135 -2.73 -8.97 23.81
C ALA A 135 -1.53 -8.95 24.78
N MET A 136 -1.12 -7.78 25.26
CA MET A 136 -0.02 -7.66 26.24
C MET A 136 -0.39 -8.13 27.65
N ARG A 137 -1.68 -8.40 27.93
CA ARG A 137 -2.14 -9.02 29.18
C ARG A 137 -2.26 -10.55 29.08
N ARG A 138 -1.98 -11.13 27.91
CA ARG A 138 -2.07 -12.57 27.67
C ARG A 138 -0.85 -13.31 28.24
N PRO A 139 -0.94 -14.64 28.44
CA PRO A 139 0.19 -15.46 28.87
C PRO A 139 1.44 -15.24 28.00
N GLU A 140 2.61 -15.40 28.60
CA GLU A 140 3.90 -15.15 27.94
C GLU A 140 4.04 -15.91 26.61
N ALA A 141 3.57 -17.15 26.54
CA ALA A 141 3.63 -17.96 25.33
C ALA A 141 2.89 -17.31 24.15
N GLU A 142 1.73 -16.70 24.40
CA GLU A 142 0.95 -15.98 23.38
C GLU A 142 1.65 -14.69 22.97
N ARG A 143 2.16 -13.91 23.93
CA ARG A 143 2.94 -12.68 23.64
C ARG A 143 4.19 -12.99 22.83
N ARG A 144 4.92 -14.04 23.18
CA ARG A 144 6.12 -14.51 22.47
C ARG A 144 5.80 -14.86 21.02
N ALA A 145 4.72 -15.58 20.79
CA ALA A 145 4.26 -15.94 19.43
C ALA A 145 3.88 -14.70 18.61
N LEU A 146 3.18 -13.74 19.24
CA LEU A 146 2.74 -12.51 18.60
C LEU A 146 3.91 -11.57 18.24
N LEU A 147 4.83 -11.34 19.17
CA LEU A 147 5.91 -10.35 19.03
C LEU A 147 7.16 -10.92 18.34
N GLY A 148 7.31 -12.25 18.35
CA GLY A 148 8.42 -12.96 17.75
C GLY A 148 9.75 -12.77 18.47
N VAL A 149 9.72 -12.43 19.76
CA VAL A 149 10.89 -12.21 20.63
C VAL A 149 10.72 -12.95 21.95
N LYS A 150 11.82 -13.23 22.66
CA LYS A 150 11.87 -14.05 23.87
C LYS A 150 12.76 -13.43 24.95
N GLY A 151 12.65 -13.91 26.19
CA GLY A 151 13.49 -13.46 27.31
C GLY A 151 13.35 -11.97 27.59
N SER A 152 14.44 -11.28 27.91
CA SER A 152 14.45 -9.84 28.21
C SER A 152 13.85 -8.99 27.09
N ALA A 153 14.06 -9.36 25.83
CA ALA A 153 13.47 -8.65 24.68
C ALA A 153 11.94 -8.75 24.65
N LEU A 154 11.36 -9.86 25.13
CA LEU A 154 9.91 -10.00 25.25
C LEU A 154 9.34 -9.11 26.35
N GLU A 155 10.02 -9.02 27.49
CA GLU A 155 9.58 -8.19 28.60
C GLU A 155 9.65 -6.70 28.26
N LEU A 156 10.73 -6.25 27.62
CA LEU A 156 10.86 -4.89 27.10
C LEU A 156 9.78 -4.57 26.07
N ALA A 157 9.58 -5.46 25.08
CA ALA A 157 8.55 -5.28 24.06
C ALA A 157 7.13 -5.26 24.65
N THR A 158 6.88 -6.07 25.68
CA THR A 158 5.58 -6.11 26.38
C THR A 158 5.35 -4.83 27.18
N ALA A 159 6.37 -4.31 27.85
CA ALA A 159 6.29 -3.02 28.54
C ALA A 159 6.01 -1.87 27.55
N ALA A 160 6.82 -1.74 26.50
CA ALA A 160 6.63 -0.71 25.47
C ALA A 160 5.22 -0.77 24.85
N ASN A 161 4.74 -1.97 24.53
CA ASN A 161 3.41 -2.14 23.93
C ASN A 161 2.24 -1.85 24.90
N ARG A 162 2.43 -1.96 26.22
CA ARG A 162 1.39 -1.58 27.20
C ARG A 162 1.26 -0.07 27.33
N ASP A 163 2.37 0.63 27.20
CA ASP A 163 2.48 2.06 27.48
C ASP A 163 2.47 2.92 26.20
N VAL A 164 2.19 2.35 25.02
CA VAL A 164 2.27 3.05 23.72
C VAL A 164 1.53 4.40 23.74
N ARG A 165 0.33 4.43 24.33
CA ARG A 165 -0.54 5.60 24.34
C ARG A 165 -0.01 6.76 25.19
N THR A 166 0.81 6.47 26.19
CA THR A 166 1.32 7.42 27.17
C THR A 166 2.82 7.63 27.06
N SER A 167 3.48 6.84 26.21
CA SER A 167 4.91 6.94 25.98
C SER A 167 5.27 8.21 25.22
N PRO A 168 6.45 8.80 25.47
CA PRO A 168 6.96 9.89 24.66
C PRO A 168 7.27 9.41 23.24
N THR A 169 7.24 10.35 22.29
CA THR A 169 7.41 10.06 20.87
C THR A 169 8.73 10.60 20.32
N LEU A 170 9.11 10.09 19.16
CA LEU A 170 10.16 10.61 18.29
C LEU A 170 9.59 10.71 16.86
N PRO A 171 10.07 11.63 16.01
CA PRO A 171 9.78 11.58 14.59
C PRO A 171 10.07 10.18 14.03
N ALA A 172 9.22 9.66 13.14
CA ALA A 172 9.37 8.31 12.59
C ALA A 172 10.79 8.03 12.06
N MET A 173 11.40 9.01 11.40
CA MET A 173 12.74 8.89 10.83
C MET A 173 13.87 8.88 11.87
N GLU A 174 13.60 9.31 13.10
CA GLU A 174 14.49 9.20 14.26
C GLU A 174 14.15 7.97 15.11
N ARG A 175 12.89 7.52 15.08
CA ARG A 175 12.43 6.33 15.81
C ARG A 175 12.97 5.04 15.20
N TYR A 176 12.88 4.87 13.88
CA TYR A 176 13.31 3.64 13.21
C TYR A 176 14.82 3.66 12.94
N THR A 177 15.54 2.64 13.42
CA THR A 177 17.01 2.56 13.33
C THR A 177 17.47 1.26 12.71
N GLY A 178 18.74 1.14 12.29
CA GLY A 178 19.31 -0.11 11.78
C GLY A 178 19.50 -0.08 10.27
N VAL A 179 20.12 -1.15 9.73
CA VAL A 179 20.80 -1.22 8.43
C VAL A 179 20.19 -0.39 7.28
N LEU A 180 18.86 -0.43 7.06
CA LEU A 180 18.23 0.37 5.99
C LEU A 180 18.27 1.87 6.30
N TYR A 181 17.89 2.25 7.51
CA TYR A 181 17.85 3.64 7.97
C TYR A 181 19.26 4.20 8.17
N ASP A 182 20.19 3.38 8.64
CA ASP A 182 21.60 3.73 8.77
C ASP A 182 22.23 4.01 7.39
N ALA A 183 21.86 3.24 6.36
CA ALA A 183 22.33 3.44 4.99
C ALA A 183 21.67 4.62 4.26
N LEU A 184 20.40 4.90 4.60
CA LEU A 184 19.72 6.11 4.15
C LEU A 184 20.43 7.35 4.70
N ASP A 185 20.88 7.28 5.96
CA ASP A 185 21.66 8.30 6.66
C ASP A 185 21.08 9.71 6.47
N VAL A 186 19.85 9.89 6.97
CA VAL A 186 19.10 11.14 6.80
C VAL A 186 19.87 12.35 7.32
N GLY A 187 20.69 12.20 8.37
CA GLY A 187 21.47 13.27 8.97
C GLY A 187 22.43 13.94 7.99
N THR A 188 23.01 13.16 7.07
CA THR A 188 24.01 13.65 6.09
C THR A 188 23.41 14.04 4.75
N LEU A 189 22.10 13.90 4.54
CA LEU A 189 21.45 14.31 3.31
C LEU A 189 21.54 15.84 3.10
N PRO A 190 21.74 16.30 1.85
CA PRO A 190 21.62 17.73 1.52
C PRO A 190 20.28 18.30 1.99
N ALA A 191 20.26 19.57 2.39
CA ALA A 191 19.07 20.20 2.97
C ALA A 191 17.83 20.13 2.05
N MET A 192 18.02 20.23 0.73
CA MET A 192 16.94 20.06 -0.25
C MET A 192 16.35 18.64 -0.22
N SER A 193 17.20 17.61 -0.12
CA SER A 193 16.77 16.20 -0.05
C SER A 193 16.05 15.92 1.26
N ARG A 194 16.56 16.44 2.39
CA ARG A 194 15.88 16.31 3.70
C ARG A 194 14.48 16.92 3.70
N ARG A 195 14.32 18.11 3.10
CA ARG A 195 12.99 18.76 2.97
C ARG A 195 11.98 17.97 2.14
N ARG A 196 12.43 17.03 1.30
CA ARG A 196 11.54 16.17 0.50
C ARG A 196 11.05 14.94 1.27
N LEU A 197 11.69 14.55 2.37
CA LEU A 197 11.36 13.31 3.10
C LEU A 197 9.87 13.17 3.38
N SER A 198 9.26 14.12 4.09
CA SER A 198 7.83 14.05 4.44
C SER A 198 6.87 14.12 3.23
N ARG A 199 7.37 14.48 2.04
CA ARG A 199 6.60 14.48 0.79
C ARG A 199 6.80 13.21 -0.01
N CYS A 200 7.98 12.59 0.08
CA CYS A 200 8.38 11.45 -0.73
C CYS A 200 8.27 10.11 -0.01
N VAL A 201 8.39 10.05 1.32
CA VAL A 201 8.56 8.79 2.04
C VAL A 201 7.34 8.50 2.90
N LEU A 202 6.89 7.25 2.88
CA LEU A 202 5.98 6.68 3.88
C LEU A 202 6.61 5.40 4.44
N VAL A 203 6.59 5.27 5.76
CA VAL A 203 7.03 4.05 6.45
C VAL A 203 5.80 3.25 6.85
N PHE A 204 5.66 2.04 6.33
CA PHE A 204 4.56 1.15 6.73
C PHE A 204 4.79 0.63 8.14
N SER A 205 3.72 0.34 8.86
CA SER A 205 3.78 -0.05 10.27
C SER A 205 2.61 -0.97 10.62
N GLY A 206 2.89 -2.11 11.26
CA GLY A 206 1.81 -2.99 11.74
C GLY A 206 0.87 -2.31 12.74
N LEU A 207 1.41 -1.41 13.57
CA LEU A 207 0.64 -0.69 14.59
C LEU A 207 -0.05 0.57 14.04
N TRP A 208 0.64 1.32 13.18
CA TRP A 208 0.23 2.66 12.75
C TRP A 208 -0.34 2.71 11.34
N GLY A 209 -0.37 1.58 10.63
CA GLY A 209 -0.69 1.47 9.21
C GLY A 209 0.48 1.98 8.36
N ALA A 210 0.59 3.30 8.26
CA ALA A 210 1.72 4.00 7.66
C ALA A 210 1.94 5.33 8.37
N VAL A 211 3.18 5.79 8.39
CA VAL A 211 3.62 7.04 9.03
C VAL A 211 4.51 7.84 8.10
N SER A 212 4.37 9.16 8.14
CA SER A 212 5.27 10.12 7.53
C SER A 212 6.57 10.25 8.35
N PRO A 213 7.72 10.57 7.73
CA PRO A 213 9.00 10.77 8.42
C PRO A 213 8.97 11.65 9.68
N SER A 214 8.07 12.63 9.74
CA SER A 214 7.92 13.56 10.86
C SER A 214 6.84 13.17 11.87
N ASP A 215 6.09 12.09 11.63
CA ASP A 215 5.00 11.69 12.52
C ASP A 215 5.55 11.26 13.90
N PRO A 216 4.83 11.57 14.99
CA PRO A 216 5.25 11.25 16.35
C PRO A 216 5.02 9.76 16.65
N VAL A 217 6.08 8.96 16.61
CA VAL A 217 6.03 7.51 16.83
C VAL A 217 6.61 7.16 18.22
N PRO A 218 5.82 6.54 19.12
CA PRO A 218 6.33 5.99 20.38
C PRO A 218 7.14 4.72 20.13
N ASP A 219 7.84 4.21 21.14
CA ASP A 219 8.42 2.87 21.04
C ASP A 219 7.34 1.79 21.07
N TYR A 220 7.52 0.72 20.28
CA TYR A 220 6.60 -0.40 20.19
C TYR A 220 7.22 -1.58 19.43
N LYS A 221 6.63 -2.76 19.59
CA LYS A 221 6.96 -3.97 18.83
C LYS A 221 5.68 -4.58 18.25
N LEU A 222 5.46 -4.43 16.95
CA LEU A 222 4.35 -5.12 16.27
C LEU A 222 4.65 -5.23 14.77
N LYS A 223 4.69 -6.46 14.25
CA LYS A 223 4.95 -6.73 12.83
C LYS A 223 3.68 -6.59 12.00
N MET A 224 3.81 -6.23 10.72
CA MET A 224 2.67 -6.16 9.80
C MET A 224 1.98 -7.54 9.60
N GLY A 225 2.74 -8.62 9.68
CA GLY A 225 2.21 -9.99 9.59
C GLY A 225 1.48 -10.49 10.84
N ALA A 226 1.46 -9.74 11.94
CA ALA A 226 0.84 -10.16 13.19
C ALA A 226 -0.71 -10.23 13.08
N SER A 227 -1.32 -11.02 13.97
CA SER A 227 -2.77 -11.14 14.10
C SER A 227 -3.19 -10.83 15.53
N LEU A 228 -4.13 -9.89 15.69
CA LEU A 228 -4.68 -9.49 16.98
C LEU A 228 -6.15 -9.89 17.05
N SER A 229 -6.64 -10.35 18.20
CA SER A 229 -8.08 -10.58 18.39
C SER A 229 -8.74 -9.31 18.95
N PRO A 230 -9.91 -8.87 18.44
CA PRO A 230 -10.71 -9.44 17.35
C PRO A 230 -10.35 -8.93 15.94
N VAL A 231 -9.35 -8.04 15.81
CA VAL A 231 -8.96 -7.33 14.57
C VAL A 231 -8.62 -8.25 13.38
N GLY A 232 -8.06 -9.42 13.66
CA GLY A 232 -7.50 -10.34 12.68
C GLY A 232 -6.07 -9.95 12.24
N ARG A 233 -5.67 -10.44 11.05
CA ARG A 233 -4.34 -10.20 10.47
C ARG A 233 -4.19 -8.73 10.07
N LEU A 234 -3.20 -8.04 10.62
CA LEU A 234 -3.01 -6.59 10.47
C LEU A 234 -2.85 -6.18 9.01
N ALA A 235 -2.04 -6.89 8.23
CA ALA A 235 -1.94 -6.64 6.80
C ALA A 235 -3.33 -6.61 6.12
N ARG A 236 -4.25 -7.52 6.46
CA ARG A 236 -5.60 -7.48 5.88
C ARG A 236 -6.44 -6.33 6.43
N ARG A 237 -6.35 -6.04 7.74
CA ARG A 237 -7.11 -4.96 8.38
C ARG A 237 -6.75 -3.59 7.81
N TRP A 238 -5.48 -3.38 7.47
CA TRP A 238 -4.96 -2.13 6.91
C TRP A 238 -5.24 -1.95 5.42
N ALA A 239 -5.59 -3.01 4.69
CA ALA A 239 -5.70 -3.02 3.23
C ALA A 239 -6.53 -1.86 2.66
N GLU A 240 -7.77 -1.71 3.10
CA GLU A 240 -8.68 -0.68 2.61
C GLU A 240 -8.34 0.72 3.14
N PRO A 241 -8.16 0.94 4.47
CA PRO A 241 -7.80 2.26 5.00
C PRO A 241 -6.50 2.83 4.42
N LEU A 242 -5.44 2.01 4.29
CA LEU A 242 -4.18 2.47 3.71
C LEU A 242 -4.31 2.78 2.23
N THR A 243 -5.04 1.95 1.48
CA THR A 243 -5.24 2.20 0.05
C THR A 243 -5.98 3.52 -0.16
N ALA A 244 -7.06 3.77 0.58
CA ALA A 244 -7.82 5.02 0.49
C ALA A 244 -6.97 6.24 0.90
N ALA A 245 -6.18 6.14 1.97
CA ALA A 245 -5.34 7.25 2.44
C ALA A 245 -4.15 7.55 1.50
N ILE A 246 -3.60 6.53 0.83
CA ILE A 246 -2.43 6.67 -0.04
C ILE A 246 -2.82 7.02 -1.47
N GLU A 247 -4.01 6.63 -1.96
CA GLU A 247 -4.45 6.86 -3.34
C GLU A 247 -4.31 8.32 -3.82
N PRO A 248 -4.73 9.36 -3.07
CA PRO A 248 -4.52 10.75 -3.49
C PRO A 248 -3.04 11.12 -3.63
N LEU A 249 -2.16 10.42 -2.89
CA LEU A 249 -0.72 10.65 -2.88
C LEU A 249 -0.01 9.95 -4.05
N THR A 250 -0.65 9.09 -4.82
CA THR A 250 -0.05 8.42 -5.99
C THR A 250 -0.33 9.14 -7.30
N ALA A 251 -1.28 10.08 -7.33
CA ALA A 251 -1.69 10.77 -8.55
C ALA A 251 -0.51 11.46 -9.26
N GLY A 252 -0.22 11.03 -10.49
CA GLY A 252 0.88 11.56 -11.31
C GLY A 252 2.27 11.26 -10.79
N ARG A 253 2.41 10.33 -9.81
CA ARG A 253 3.68 9.99 -9.15
C ARG A 253 4.03 8.54 -9.38
N ARG A 254 5.32 8.29 -9.59
CA ARG A 254 5.90 6.94 -9.49
C ARG A 254 5.99 6.50 -8.04
N VAL A 255 5.58 5.28 -7.75
CA VAL A 255 5.68 4.67 -6.43
C VAL A 255 6.81 3.63 -6.39
N TRP A 256 7.88 3.94 -5.67
CA TRP A 256 8.94 2.99 -5.34
C TRP A 256 8.50 2.15 -4.14
N ASN A 257 7.96 0.97 -4.41
CA ASN A 257 7.53 0.04 -3.39
C ASN A 257 8.72 -0.84 -2.95
N LEU A 258 9.35 -0.46 -1.84
CA LEU A 258 10.48 -1.18 -1.25
C LEU A 258 10.07 -2.05 -0.06
N LEU A 259 8.77 -2.30 0.11
CA LEU A 259 8.22 -3.13 1.17
C LEU A 259 8.59 -4.61 0.97
N PRO A 260 8.77 -5.38 2.04
CA PRO A 260 8.86 -6.84 1.98
C PRO A 260 7.47 -7.47 1.87
N ASN A 261 7.41 -8.69 1.32
CA ASN A 261 6.18 -9.41 0.98
C ASN A 261 5.16 -9.55 2.13
N GLU A 262 5.60 -9.49 3.39
CA GLU A 262 4.67 -9.49 4.54
C GLU A 262 3.69 -8.29 4.54
N HIS A 263 3.97 -7.24 3.76
CA HIS A 263 3.12 -6.06 3.59
C HIS A 263 2.19 -6.15 2.37
N ASP A 264 2.30 -7.17 1.51
CA ASP A 264 1.51 -7.27 0.27
C ASP A 264 0.00 -7.26 0.53
N GLY A 265 -0.42 -7.70 1.72
CA GLY A 265 -1.82 -7.66 2.12
C GLY A 265 -2.32 -6.27 2.53
N ALA A 266 -1.42 -5.35 2.90
CA ALA A 266 -1.69 -4.07 3.56
C ALA A 266 -1.99 -2.92 2.62
N TRP A 267 -1.63 -3.03 1.35
CA TRP A 267 -1.89 -1.98 0.37
C TRP A 267 -2.20 -2.60 -0.99
N ARG A 268 -3.27 -2.12 -1.62
CA ARG A 268 -3.80 -2.64 -2.89
C ARG A 268 -3.99 -1.47 -3.85
N PRO A 269 -2.90 -0.98 -4.48
CA PRO A 269 -3.00 0.14 -5.40
C PRO A 269 -3.92 -0.16 -6.57
N ARG A 270 -4.46 0.92 -7.15
CA ARG A 270 -5.20 0.84 -8.42
C ARG A 270 -4.24 0.53 -9.56
N CYS A 271 -4.77 -0.06 -10.64
CA CYS A 271 -3.97 -0.54 -11.76
C CYS A 271 -3.28 0.56 -12.58
N ASP A 272 -3.66 1.82 -12.41
CA ASP A 272 -3.07 3.00 -13.04
C ASP A 272 -1.91 3.61 -12.23
N VAL A 273 -1.62 3.09 -11.03
CA VAL A 273 -0.46 3.51 -10.25
C VAL A 273 0.82 2.92 -10.86
N GLU A 274 1.73 3.79 -11.28
CA GLU A 274 3.06 3.38 -11.75
C GLU A 274 3.91 2.90 -10.57
N GLN A 275 3.99 1.59 -10.37
CA GLN A 275 4.78 0.98 -9.30
C GLN A 275 6.13 0.46 -9.80
N VAL A 276 7.15 0.68 -8.99
CA VAL A 276 8.49 0.11 -9.18
C VAL A 276 8.90 -0.64 -7.92
N THR A 277 9.25 -1.91 -8.06
CA THR A 277 9.88 -2.72 -7.02
C THR A 277 11.33 -3.01 -7.40
N VAL A 278 12.17 -3.31 -6.42
CA VAL A 278 13.60 -3.57 -6.66
C VAL A 278 14.02 -4.90 -6.06
N GLU A 279 14.68 -5.71 -6.88
CA GLU A 279 15.33 -6.96 -6.50
C GLU A 279 16.84 -6.80 -6.59
N PHE A 280 17.54 -7.21 -5.54
CA PHE A 280 19.00 -7.27 -5.53
C PHE A 280 19.42 -8.74 -5.65
N VAL A 281 20.26 -9.06 -6.63
CA VAL A 281 20.69 -10.43 -6.91
C VAL A 281 22.20 -10.55 -6.99
N GLU A 282 22.72 -11.71 -6.61
CA GLU A 282 24.14 -12.06 -6.77
C GLU A 282 24.27 -13.46 -7.41
N PRO A 283 25.44 -13.82 -7.95
CA PRO A 283 25.66 -15.15 -8.50
C PRO A 283 25.52 -16.22 -7.39
N GLY A 284 24.59 -17.16 -7.59
CA GLY A 284 24.45 -18.34 -6.74
C GLY A 284 25.56 -19.35 -6.98
N ARG A 285 25.59 -20.41 -6.16
CA ARG A 285 26.63 -21.48 -6.25
C ARG A 285 26.65 -22.21 -7.60
N ASP A 286 25.52 -22.23 -8.29
CA ASP A 286 25.33 -22.84 -9.62
C ASP A 286 25.41 -21.80 -10.75
N GLY A 287 25.83 -20.57 -10.44
CA GLY A 287 25.85 -19.44 -11.38
C GLY A 287 24.47 -18.82 -11.65
N ARG A 288 23.38 -19.36 -11.08
CA ARG A 288 22.05 -18.76 -11.21
C ARG A 288 21.91 -17.58 -10.24
N PRO A 289 21.30 -16.46 -10.67
CA PRO A 289 21.07 -15.34 -9.77
C PRO A 289 20.21 -15.73 -8.57
N VAL A 290 20.64 -15.35 -7.37
CA VAL A 290 19.89 -15.52 -6.13
C VAL A 290 19.65 -14.17 -5.47
N THR A 291 18.47 -13.97 -4.89
CA THR A 291 18.15 -12.74 -4.15
C THR A 291 19.03 -12.62 -2.92
N VAL A 292 19.68 -11.47 -2.73
CA VAL A 292 20.53 -11.25 -1.56
C VAL A 292 19.70 -10.92 -0.34
N ALA A 293 19.79 -11.74 0.71
CA ALA A 293 19.12 -11.47 1.98
C ALA A 293 19.93 -10.50 2.85
N HIS A 294 21.25 -10.69 2.90
CA HIS A 294 22.15 -9.94 3.80
C HIS A 294 22.22 -8.44 3.44
N TRP A 295 22.37 -8.14 2.15
CA TRP A 295 22.57 -6.77 1.66
C TRP A 295 21.29 -6.00 1.38
N ASN A 296 20.12 -6.67 1.32
CA ASN A 296 18.87 -6.05 0.85
C ASN A 296 18.53 -4.74 1.57
N LYS A 297 18.72 -4.70 2.90
CA LYS A 297 18.41 -3.52 3.71
C LYS A 297 19.37 -2.37 3.40
N LEU A 298 20.67 -2.65 3.35
CA LEU A 298 21.73 -1.69 3.01
C LEU A 298 21.45 -1.08 1.64
N LEU A 299 21.26 -1.93 0.63
CA LEU A 299 21.07 -1.52 -0.76
C LEU A 299 19.79 -0.70 -0.95
N LYS A 300 18.69 -1.08 -0.28
CA LYS A 300 17.45 -0.28 -0.27
C LYS A 300 17.68 1.09 0.36
N GLY A 301 18.38 1.18 1.49
CA GLY A 301 18.68 2.46 2.12
C GLY A 301 19.50 3.39 1.22
N SER A 302 20.56 2.86 0.61
CA SER A 302 21.39 3.58 -0.36
C SER A 302 20.61 4.01 -1.61
N LEU A 303 19.70 3.16 -2.12
CA LEU A 303 18.82 3.52 -3.24
C LEU A 303 17.88 4.67 -2.86
N VAL A 304 17.23 4.60 -1.69
CA VAL A 304 16.33 5.66 -1.22
C VAL A 304 17.08 6.98 -1.07
N ARG A 305 18.31 6.94 -0.57
CA ARG A 305 19.19 8.11 -0.50
C ARG A 305 19.40 8.75 -1.88
N HIS A 306 19.68 7.93 -2.90
CA HIS A 306 19.81 8.39 -4.29
C HIS A 306 18.49 8.98 -4.82
N LEU A 307 17.35 8.29 -4.65
CA LEU A 307 16.03 8.77 -5.07
C LEU A 307 15.59 10.08 -4.40
N LEU A 308 16.09 10.39 -3.21
CA LEU A 308 15.83 11.69 -2.56
C LEU A 308 16.73 12.82 -3.08
N ALA A 309 17.96 12.48 -3.48
CA ALA A 309 18.89 13.41 -4.14
C ALA A 309 18.42 13.73 -5.57
N GLU A 310 17.99 12.70 -6.30
CA GLU A 310 17.54 12.74 -7.70
C GLU A 310 16.08 12.25 -7.78
N PRO A 311 15.10 13.08 -7.39
CA PRO A 311 13.70 12.64 -7.31
C PRO A 311 13.06 12.30 -8.66
N THR A 312 13.65 12.70 -9.77
CA THR A 312 13.14 12.40 -11.10
C THR A 312 13.62 11.05 -11.65
N THR A 313 14.51 10.35 -10.92
CA THR A 313 15.08 9.06 -11.34
C THR A 313 13.98 8.08 -11.75
N ALA A 314 14.03 7.68 -13.01
CA ALA A 314 13.32 6.56 -13.58
C ALA A 314 14.12 5.26 -13.42
N PRO A 315 13.45 4.09 -13.51
CA PRO A 315 14.13 2.80 -13.53
C PRO A 315 15.36 2.76 -14.44
N GLU A 316 15.27 3.37 -15.62
CA GLU A 316 16.33 3.38 -16.63
C GLU A 316 17.52 4.27 -16.24
N ASP A 317 17.28 5.33 -15.46
CA ASP A 317 18.33 6.25 -14.98
C ASP A 317 19.27 5.56 -13.98
N LEU A 318 18.83 4.45 -13.36
CA LEU A 318 19.68 3.63 -12.50
C LEU A 318 20.81 2.92 -13.26
N ALA A 319 20.86 3.00 -14.60
CA ALA A 319 21.99 2.55 -15.40
C ALA A 319 23.34 3.17 -14.97
N HIS A 320 23.30 4.37 -14.38
CA HIS A 320 24.48 5.06 -13.85
C HIS A 320 24.65 4.93 -12.34
N TRP A 321 23.72 4.26 -11.66
CA TRP A 321 23.82 4.00 -10.23
C TRP A 321 24.63 2.72 -9.97
N GLU A 322 25.67 2.85 -9.16
CA GLU A 322 26.48 1.73 -8.69
C GLU A 322 26.64 1.81 -7.18
N HIS A 323 26.37 0.70 -6.50
CA HIS A 323 26.62 0.59 -5.07
C HIS A 323 28.09 0.19 -4.81
N PRO A 324 28.75 0.70 -3.76
CA PRO A 324 30.12 0.29 -3.39
C PRO A 324 30.32 -1.23 -3.19
N GLU A 325 29.25 -1.98 -2.94
CA GLU A 325 29.27 -3.44 -2.85
C GLU A 325 29.29 -4.14 -4.23
N GLY A 326 29.31 -3.38 -5.33
CA GLY A 326 29.38 -3.86 -6.70
C GLY A 326 28.02 -4.20 -7.34
N PHE A 327 26.91 -3.72 -6.76
CA PHE A 327 25.57 -3.87 -7.35
C PHE A 327 25.30 -2.77 -8.36
N ARG A 328 24.93 -3.17 -9.58
CA ARG A 328 24.65 -2.28 -10.72
C ARG A 328 23.32 -2.65 -11.38
N TYR A 329 22.72 -1.71 -12.07
CA TYR A 329 21.49 -1.94 -12.82
C TYR A 329 21.65 -3.03 -13.90
N ASP A 330 20.69 -3.95 -13.94
CA ASP A 330 20.68 -5.08 -14.87
C ASP A 330 19.44 -5.04 -15.76
N ALA A 331 19.54 -4.29 -16.85
CA ALA A 331 18.48 -4.11 -17.83
C ALA A 331 17.94 -5.43 -18.38
N ARG A 332 18.78 -6.49 -18.46
CA ARG A 332 18.38 -7.79 -19.03
C ARG A 332 17.46 -8.59 -18.10
N ARG A 333 17.50 -8.30 -16.80
CA ARG A 333 16.68 -8.98 -15.77
C ARG A 333 15.49 -8.15 -15.32
N CYS A 334 15.47 -6.85 -15.63
CA CYS A 334 14.32 -6.00 -15.41
C CYS A 334 13.11 -6.50 -16.21
N ARG A 335 11.93 -6.43 -15.60
CA ARG A 335 10.71 -7.00 -16.18
C ARG A 335 9.47 -6.28 -15.68
N SER A 336 8.42 -6.25 -16.50
CA SER A 336 7.09 -5.82 -16.07
C SER A 336 6.29 -7.02 -15.58
N GLU A 337 5.71 -6.92 -14.39
CA GLU A 337 4.80 -7.90 -13.81
C GLU A 337 3.45 -7.24 -13.56
N HIS A 338 2.40 -7.63 -14.28
CA HIS A 338 1.01 -7.16 -14.14
C HIS A 338 0.82 -5.64 -13.91
N ASP A 339 1.01 -5.18 -12.68
CA ASP A 339 0.77 -3.83 -12.15
C ASP A 339 2.06 -3.10 -11.69
N ARG A 340 3.25 -3.66 -11.93
CA ARG A 340 4.53 -3.09 -11.48
C ARG A 340 5.71 -3.41 -12.41
N MET A 341 6.71 -2.55 -12.37
CA MET A 341 8.03 -2.78 -12.93
C MET A 341 8.95 -3.35 -11.86
N VAL A 342 9.60 -4.47 -12.13
CA VAL A 342 10.64 -5.03 -11.27
C VAL A 342 12.00 -4.64 -11.83
N VAL A 343 12.68 -3.74 -11.12
CA VAL A 343 14.07 -3.37 -11.38
C VAL A 343 14.99 -4.37 -10.71
N VAL A 344 15.98 -4.87 -11.43
CA VAL A 344 16.96 -5.81 -10.91
C VAL A 344 18.33 -5.14 -10.86
N MET A 345 18.96 -5.22 -9.69
CA MET A 345 20.33 -4.79 -9.45
C MET A 345 21.18 -6.04 -9.20
N SER A 346 22.18 -6.27 -10.05
CA SER A 346 23.03 -7.45 -10.01
C SER A 346 24.41 -7.10 -9.48
N ARG A 347 24.92 -7.91 -8.55
CA ARG A 347 26.34 -7.88 -8.17
C ARG A 347 27.17 -8.60 -9.23
N GLY A 348 28.29 -7.99 -9.65
CA GLY A 348 29.26 -8.50 -10.62
C GLY A 348 29.04 -9.93 -11.10
N LEU A 349 28.48 -10.06 -12.31
CA LEU A 349 28.58 -11.26 -13.15
C LEU A 349 29.79 -11.15 -14.05
#